data_AF-A0A432FBP3-F1
#
_entry.id   AF-A0A432FBP3-F1
#
_cell.length_a   1.000
_cell.length_b   1.000
_cell.length_c   1.000
_cell.angle_alpha   90.00
_cell.angle_beta   90.00
_cell.angle_gamma   90.00
#
_symmetry.space_group_name_H-M   'P 1'
#
loop_
_entity.id
_entity.type
_entity.pdbx_description
1 polymer ?
#
loop_
_entity_poly.entity_id
_entity_poly.type
_entity_poly.pdbx_seq_one_letter_code
_entity_poly.pdbx_strand_id
1 'polypeptide(L)'
;MIIRKVFPSKDIVEIQEELRKLYGDNFVVIEINHIKKYPLPFIPLFGKEYTEVIIEISDQPKRQEQKEFKKEVLEEVILKQLEELKKELQSLKAQQQQVKKVTVKVVKKDANLKEEDKKFLNQLGDEALELLDLLCDRGFDEEVAVKILKEATGYDIENDVFDLKDSPNKVLSSAFSKLYGFKDLEQEEPQKVIALVGPTGVGKTTTIAKIVSNLVLNSRKTVGVISLDTFRVGGAQRLESFLKVLEVPFRKADTKKAFETALEDFADKEFLFIDIAGRSVYDELSWKEIFNILSDLPEEKLLPLLTVSFNMHPDAVLEIYEHLKGYPLKGLILTKADETSKRGAIFTAVEKMDLPLYYFTNGQKVPHNILLATPSNLAKLILETE
;
A
#
# COMPACT_ATOMS: atom_id res chain seq x y z
N MET A 1 18.50 22.36 -66.74
CA MET A 1 19.97 22.19 -66.59
C MET A 1 20.25 21.38 -65.34
N ILE A 2 20.94 20.24 -65.43
CA ILE A 2 21.27 19.40 -64.26
C ILE A 2 22.60 19.87 -63.67
N ILE A 3 22.64 20.09 -62.36
CA ILE A 3 23.84 20.50 -61.62
C ILE A 3 24.06 19.55 -60.45
N ARG A 4 25.33 19.20 -60.23
CA ARG A 4 25.79 18.45 -59.07
C ARG A 4 26.44 19.40 -58.05
N LYS A 5 25.99 19.35 -56.79
CA LYS A 5 26.56 20.12 -55.67
C LYS A 5 26.92 19.20 -54.53
N VAL A 6 28.00 19.54 -53.83
CA VAL A 6 28.50 18.77 -52.68
C VAL A 6 28.58 19.70 -51.49
N PHE A 7 27.94 19.31 -50.40
CA PHE A 7 27.90 20.04 -49.15
C PHE A 7 28.64 19.24 -48.06
N PRO A 8 29.43 19.88 -47.18
CA PRO A 8 29.90 19.22 -45.97
C PRO A 8 28.68 18.75 -45.16
N SER A 9 28.79 17.61 -44.44
CA SER A 9 27.67 16.98 -43.72
C SER A 9 26.80 18.00 -42.97
N LYS A 10 25.71 18.40 -43.62
CA LYS A 10 24.71 19.38 -43.18
C LYS A 10 23.35 18.70 -43.26
N ASP A 11 22.44 19.14 -42.40
CA ASP A 11 21.05 18.70 -42.45
C ASP A 11 20.45 19.00 -43.83
N ILE A 12 19.58 18.12 -44.32
CA ILE A 12 18.87 18.28 -45.59
C ILE A 12 18.10 19.61 -45.60
N VAL A 13 17.59 20.06 -44.44
CA VAL A 13 16.92 21.36 -44.30
C VAL A 13 17.87 22.53 -44.61
N GLU A 14 19.09 22.50 -44.07
CA GLU A 14 20.11 23.53 -44.32
C GLU A 14 20.57 23.53 -45.79
N ILE A 15 20.72 22.34 -46.38
CA ILE A 15 21.09 22.20 -47.79
C ILE A 15 19.99 22.78 -48.69
N GLN A 16 18.71 22.52 -48.38
CA GLN A 16 17.59 23.13 -49.10
C GLN A 16 17.60 24.66 -49.01
N GLU A 17 17.89 25.24 -47.84
CA GLU A 17 17.99 26.69 -47.69
C GLU A 17 19.15 27.29 -48.50
N GLU A 18 20.32 26.64 -48.53
CA GLU A 18 21.46 27.09 -49.35
C GLU A 18 21.16 27.00 -50.84
N LEU A 19 20.55 25.91 -51.29
CA LEU A 19 20.13 25.76 -52.69
C LEU A 19 19.09 26.82 -53.07
N ARG A 20 18.16 27.15 -52.16
CA ARG A 20 17.18 28.22 -52.37
C ARG A 20 17.81 29.60 -52.44
N LYS A 21 18.84 29.87 -51.63
CA LYS A 21 19.63 31.12 -51.72
C LYS A 21 20.36 31.23 -53.06
N LEU A 22 20.85 30.12 -53.60
CA LEU A 22 21.65 30.09 -54.83
C LEU A 22 20.81 30.08 -56.12
N TYR A 23 19.66 29.40 -56.11
CA TYR A 23 18.89 29.10 -57.32
C TYR A 23 17.42 29.53 -57.25
N GLY A 24 17.00 30.19 -56.16
CA GLY A 24 15.59 30.55 -55.94
C GLY A 24 14.70 29.32 -55.80
N ASP A 25 13.45 29.41 -56.26
CA ASP A 25 12.48 28.30 -56.23
C ASP A 25 12.51 27.43 -57.52
N ASN A 26 13.47 27.69 -58.42
CA ASN A 26 13.50 27.14 -59.78
C ASN A 26 14.33 25.86 -59.91
N PHE A 27 14.48 25.10 -58.82
CA PHE A 27 15.19 23.82 -58.84
C PHE A 27 14.33 22.68 -58.25
N VAL A 28 14.56 21.48 -58.76
CA VAL A 28 14.03 20.23 -58.21
C VAL A 28 15.22 19.36 -57.82
N VAL A 29 15.19 18.82 -56.60
CA VAL A 29 16.18 17.83 -56.18
C VAL A 29 15.81 16.51 -56.83
N ILE A 30 16.71 15.97 -57.64
CA ILE A 30 16.53 14.68 -58.32
C ILE A 30 17.00 13.56 -57.41
N GLU A 31 18.17 13.73 -56.78
CA GLU A 31 18.84 12.65 -56.06
C GLU A 31 19.75 13.21 -54.97
N ILE A 32 19.79 12.53 -53.83
CA ILE A 32 20.70 12.81 -52.71
C ILE A 32 21.53 11.57 -52.43
N ASN A 33 22.85 11.73 -52.46
CA ASN A 33 23.81 10.68 -52.18
C ASN A 33 24.72 11.07 -51.02
N HIS A 34 24.91 10.17 -50.06
CA HIS A 34 25.89 10.35 -48.99
C HIS A 34 27.24 9.80 -49.42
N ILE A 35 28.24 10.67 -49.53
CA ILE A 35 29.59 10.29 -49.96
C ILE A 35 30.60 10.57 -48.86
N LYS A 36 31.54 9.63 -48.67
CA LYS A 36 32.63 9.78 -47.72
C LYS A 36 33.91 10.04 -48.48
N LYS A 37 34.52 11.21 -48.28
CA LYS A 37 35.80 11.56 -48.90
C LYS A 37 36.91 11.42 -47.88
N TYR A 38 37.92 10.63 -48.24
CA TYR A 38 39.11 10.40 -47.44
C TYR A 38 40.24 11.30 -47.96
N PRO A 39 41.00 11.94 -47.07
CA PRO A 39 42.13 12.78 -47.48
C PRO A 39 43.25 12.00 -48.19
N LEU A 40 43.33 10.68 -47.98
CA LEU A 40 44.27 9.77 -48.64
C LEU A 40 43.53 8.55 -49.21
N PRO A 41 43.75 8.16 -50.48
CA PRO A 41 42.94 7.16 -51.19
C PRO A 41 43.08 5.70 -50.68
N PHE A 42 44.07 5.38 -49.86
CA PHE A 42 44.36 4.00 -49.42
C PHE A 42 44.34 3.78 -47.90
N ILE A 43 43.93 4.78 -47.10
CA ILE A 43 43.89 4.68 -45.63
C ILE A 43 42.49 5.11 -45.15
N PRO A 44 41.66 4.21 -44.60
CA PRO A 44 40.26 4.49 -44.26
C PRO A 44 40.12 5.18 -42.89
N LEU A 45 41.00 6.14 -42.57
CA LEU A 45 41.00 6.90 -41.32
C LEU A 45 40.70 8.38 -41.61
N PHE A 46 39.88 9.00 -40.77
CA PHE A 46 39.48 10.42 -40.87
C PHE A 46 38.69 10.81 -42.14
N GLY A 47 37.85 9.90 -42.66
CA GLY A 47 36.94 10.21 -43.76
C GLY A 47 35.89 11.25 -43.33
N LYS A 48 35.80 12.35 -44.07
CA LYS A 48 34.75 13.36 -43.86
C LYS A 48 33.55 13.03 -44.73
N GLU A 49 32.37 13.12 -44.13
CA GLU A 49 31.10 12.87 -44.81
C GLU A 49 30.61 14.13 -45.51
N TYR A 50 30.11 13.95 -46.72
CA TYR A 50 29.53 14.98 -47.55
C TYR A 50 28.20 14.49 -48.09
N THR A 51 27.29 15.43 -48.26
CA THR A 51 26.01 15.19 -48.93
C THR A 51 26.11 15.75 -50.34
N GLU A 52 25.95 14.86 -51.30
CA GLU A 52 25.90 15.19 -52.72
C GLU A 52 24.46 15.30 -53.16
N VAL A 53 24.11 16.42 -53.79
CA VAL A 53 22.77 16.68 -54.28
C VAL A 53 22.82 16.97 -55.77
N ILE A 54 22.05 16.22 -56.53
CA ILE A 54 21.82 16.43 -57.96
C ILE A 54 20.50 17.18 -58.11
N ILE A 55 20.57 18.37 -58.71
CA ILE A 55 19.41 19.22 -58.93
C ILE A 55 19.18 19.43 -60.42
N GLU A 56 17.92 19.54 -60.82
CA GLU A 56 17.52 20.04 -62.13
C GLU A 56 16.95 21.45 -61.99
N ILE A 57 17.57 22.41 -62.68
CA ILE A 57 17.08 23.78 -62.79
C ILE A 57 16.21 23.88 -64.03
N SER A 58 14.96 24.33 -63.86
CA SER A 58 13.97 24.49 -64.93
C SER A 58 13.28 25.85 -64.83
N ASP A 59 12.99 26.48 -65.97
CA ASP A 59 12.33 27.79 -66.05
C ASP A 59 10.81 27.74 -65.77
N GLN A 60 10.26 26.55 -65.48
CA GLN A 60 8.85 26.35 -65.14
C GLN A 60 8.74 25.65 -63.77
N PRO A 61 8.02 26.24 -62.78
CA PRO A 61 7.93 25.66 -61.44
C PRO A 61 7.06 24.39 -61.44
N LYS A 62 7.70 23.21 -61.36
CA LYS A 62 7.01 21.92 -61.16
C LYS A 62 6.62 21.74 -59.69
N ARG A 63 5.41 22.21 -59.34
CA ARG A 63 4.89 22.31 -57.96
C ARG A 63 4.52 20.97 -57.29
N GLN A 64 4.47 19.86 -58.04
CA GLN A 64 4.00 18.55 -57.56
C GLN A 64 5.15 17.68 -57.01
N GLU A 65 6.28 17.60 -57.72
CA GLU A 65 7.49 16.84 -57.28
C GLU A 65 8.12 17.46 -56.02
N GLN A 66 8.08 18.79 -55.86
CA GLN A 66 8.53 19.47 -54.63
C GLN A 66 7.69 19.13 -53.38
N LYS A 67 6.43 18.69 -53.53
CA LYS A 67 5.57 18.31 -52.40
C LYS A 67 5.85 16.89 -51.91
N GLU A 68 6.07 15.95 -52.82
CA GLU A 68 6.44 14.57 -52.45
C GLU A 68 7.81 14.53 -51.79
N PHE A 69 8.80 15.23 -52.36
CA PHE A 69 10.14 15.32 -51.77
C PHE A 69 10.14 15.95 -50.37
N LYS A 70 9.34 16.99 -50.13
CA LYS A 70 9.18 17.58 -48.79
C LYS A 70 8.55 16.61 -47.79
N LYS A 71 7.71 15.69 -48.23
CA LYS A 71 7.04 14.72 -47.36
C LYS A 71 8.00 13.59 -46.95
N GLU A 72 8.75 13.04 -47.90
CA GLU A 72 9.73 11.99 -47.62
C GLU A 72 10.86 12.48 -46.71
N VAL A 73 11.39 13.68 -46.96
CA VAL A 73 12.42 14.29 -46.10
C VAL A 73 11.88 14.54 -44.69
N LEU A 74 10.63 14.98 -44.55
CA LEU A 74 10.02 15.22 -43.23
C LEU A 74 9.80 13.92 -42.45
N GLU A 75 9.37 12.84 -43.12
CA GLU A 75 9.20 11.53 -42.49
C GLU A 75 10.54 10.95 -42.02
N GLU A 76 11.61 11.09 -42.79
CA GLU A 76 12.94 10.61 -42.41
C GLU A 76 13.53 11.36 -41.20
N VAL A 77 13.32 12.68 -41.13
CA VAL A 77 13.77 13.51 -39.99
C VAL A 77 13.01 13.15 -38.70
N ILE A 78 11.69 12.94 -38.79
CA ILE A 78 10.87 12.53 -37.63
C ILE A 78 11.31 11.15 -37.11
N LEU A 79 11.60 10.20 -38.01
CA LEU A 79 12.08 8.86 -37.63
C LEU A 79 13.43 8.91 -36.92
N LYS A 80 14.39 9.72 -37.40
CA LYS A 80 15.69 9.90 -36.74
C LYS A 80 15.55 10.51 -35.34
N GLN A 81 14.72 11.55 -35.19
CA GLN A 81 14.47 12.17 -33.89
C GLN A 81 13.80 11.20 -32.90
N LEU A 82 12.88 10.36 -33.37
CA LEU A 82 12.26 9.32 -32.55
C LEU A 82 13.26 8.24 -32.09
N GLU A 83 14.25 7.90 -32.93
CA GLU A 83 15.31 6.97 -32.54
C GLU A 83 16.27 7.57 -31.51
N GLU A 84 16.64 8.85 -31.64
CA GLU A 84 17.45 9.55 -30.64
C GLU A 84 16.72 9.67 -29.30
N LEU A 85 15.45 10.08 -29.29
CA LEU A 85 14.61 10.11 -28.10
C LEU A 85 14.49 8.74 -27.43
N LYS A 86 14.37 7.65 -28.21
CA LYS A 86 14.36 6.28 -27.67
C LYS A 86 15.70 5.90 -27.03
N LYS A 87 16.83 6.32 -27.61
CA LYS A 87 18.17 6.07 -27.04
C LYS A 87 18.39 6.86 -25.75
N GLU A 88 17.95 8.12 -25.69
CA GLU A 88 17.99 8.92 -24.46
C GLU A 88 17.08 8.34 -23.37
N LEU A 89 15.88 7.88 -23.73
CA LEU A 89 14.98 7.22 -22.79
C LEU A 89 15.60 5.92 -22.22
N GLN A 90 16.31 5.15 -23.05
CA GLN A 90 17.02 3.95 -22.61
C GLN A 90 18.21 4.27 -21.70
N SER A 91 18.98 5.33 -22.00
CA SER A 91 20.12 5.73 -21.17
C SER A 91 19.67 6.30 -19.82
N LEU A 92 18.57 7.06 -19.78
CA LEU A 92 17.94 7.54 -18.54
C LEU A 92 17.40 6.39 -17.68
N LYS A 93 16.77 5.37 -18.29
CA LYS A 93 16.36 4.14 -17.57
C LYS A 93 17.57 3.38 -16.99
N ALA A 94 18.67 3.29 -17.72
CA ALA A 94 19.91 2.67 -17.23
C ALA A 94 20.56 3.46 -16.07
N GLN A 95 20.44 4.80 -16.07
CA GLN A 95 20.90 5.64 -14.95
C GLN A 95 19.99 5.50 -13.72
N GLN A 96 18.66 5.36 -13.89
CA GLN A 96 17.75 5.04 -12.78
C GLN A 96 18.06 3.67 -12.15
N GLN A 97 18.43 2.66 -12.93
CA GLN A 97 18.86 1.35 -12.41
C GLN A 97 20.12 1.44 -11.53
N GLN A 98 21.03 2.38 -11.80
CA GLN A 98 22.22 2.58 -10.96
C GLN A 98 21.92 3.27 -9.64
N VAL A 99 20.92 4.16 -9.59
CA VAL A 99 20.44 4.78 -8.34
C VAL A 99 19.65 3.76 -7.50
N LYS A 100 18.83 2.90 -8.12
CA LYS A 100 18.06 1.83 -7.43
C LYS A 100 18.95 0.74 -6.80
N LYS A 101 20.09 0.39 -7.42
CA LYS A 101 21.08 -0.55 -6.82
C LYS A 101 21.71 -0.06 -5.51
N VAL A 102 21.59 1.23 -5.17
CA VAL A 102 22.09 1.79 -3.91
C VAL A 102 21.08 1.57 -2.77
N THR A 103 19.77 1.56 -3.04
CA THR A 103 18.72 1.34 -2.03
C THR A 103 18.68 -0.09 -1.51
N VAL A 104 18.82 -1.09 -2.40
CA VAL A 104 18.89 -2.51 -2.04
C VAL A 104 20.12 -2.84 -1.17
N LYS A 105 21.19 -2.02 -1.21
CA LYS A 105 22.34 -2.19 -0.31
C LYS A 105 22.05 -1.80 1.13
N VAL A 106 20.98 -1.03 1.40
CA VAL A 106 20.62 -0.61 2.76
C VAL A 106 19.82 -1.69 3.48
N VAL A 107 18.97 -2.45 2.77
CA VAL A 107 18.18 -3.57 3.33
C VAL A 107 19.08 -4.77 3.70
N LYS A 108 20.24 -4.94 3.07
CA LYS A 108 21.19 -6.04 3.36
C LYS A 108 21.91 -5.99 4.73
N LYS A 109 21.40 -5.22 5.71
CA LYS A 109 22.16 -4.86 6.92
C LYS A 109 21.62 -5.38 8.25
N ASP A 110 20.57 -6.21 8.29
CA ASP A 110 20.31 -6.97 9.52
C ASP A 110 21.06 -8.30 9.53
N ALA A 111 21.98 -8.42 10.49
CA ALA A 111 22.79 -9.61 10.70
C ALA A 111 21.99 -10.83 11.17
N ASN A 112 20.71 -10.63 11.54
CA ASN A 112 19.86 -11.64 12.18
C ASN A 112 18.98 -12.45 11.21
N LEU A 113 18.82 -12.04 9.95
CA LEU A 113 18.05 -12.82 8.99
C LEU A 113 18.68 -14.20 8.74
N LYS A 114 17.82 -15.22 8.56
CA LYS A 114 18.26 -16.57 8.21
C LYS A 114 18.88 -16.57 6.82
N GLU A 115 19.84 -17.47 6.58
CA GLU A 115 20.49 -17.59 5.26
C GLU A 115 19.52 -17.91 4.13
N GLU A 116 18.42 -18.63 4.42
CA GLU A 116 17.33 -18.86 3.47
C GLU A 116 16.63 -17.56 3.03
N ASP A 117 16.39 -16.65 3.98
CA ASP A 117 15.75 -15.35 3.72
C ASP A 117 16.67 -14.45 2.90
N LYS A 118 17.96 -14.43 3.23
CA LYS A 118 18.97 -13.70 2.44
C LYS A 118 19.05 -14.19 1.00
N LYS A 119 18.97 -15.50 0.78
CA LYS A 119 18.95 -16.07 -0.58
C LYS A 119 17.71 -15.64 -1.35
N PHE A 120 16.54 -15.74 -0.71
CA PHE A 120 15.27 -15.29 -1.29
C PHE A 120 15.32 -13.81 -1.67
N LEU A 121 15.79 -12.93 -0.78
CA LEU A 121 15.93 -11.50 -1.04
C LEU A 121 16.86 -11.17 -2.22
N ASN A 122 17.89 -11.99 -2.46
CA ASN A 122 18.79 -11.81 -3.62
C ASN A 122 18.17 -12.25 -4.96
N GLN A 123 17.02 -12.93 -4.93
CA GLN A 123 16.30 -13.42 -6.11
C GLN A 123 15.01 -12.62 -6.37
N LEU A 124 14.80 -11.48 -5.70
CA LEU A 124 13.61 -10.66 -5.94
C LEU A 124 13.70 -9.86 -7.23
N GLY A 125 12.57 -9.76 -7.94
CA GLY A 125 12.36 -8.83 -9.04
C GLY A 125 12.12 -7.39 -8.56
N ASP A 126 12.00 -6.46 -9.51
CA ASP A 126 11.93 -5.03 -9.21
C ASP A 126 10.63 -4.66 -8.45
N GLU A 127 9.48 -5.22 -8.79
CA GLU A 127 8.21 -4.87 -8.11
C GLU A 127 8.16 -5.43 -6.69
N ALA A 128 8.69 -6.63 -6.48
CA ALA A 128 8.84 -7.24 -5.16
C ALA A 128 9.81 -6.46 -4.26
N LEU A 129 10.91 -5.94 -4.81
CA LEU A 129 11.82 -5.05 -4.07
C LEU A 129 11.14 -3.74 -3.70
N GLU A 130 10.37 -3.13 -4.60
CA GLU A 130 9.60 -1.92 -4.30
C GLU A 130 8.54 -2.18 -3.21
N LEU A 131 7.90 -3.36 -3.22
CA LEU A 131 6.98 -3.74 -2.16
C LEU A 131 7.69 -3.99 -0.82
N LEU A 132 8.88 -4.59 -0.82
CA LEU A 132 9.70 -4.75 0.40
C LEU A 132 10.01 -3.41 1.03
N ASP A 133 10.55 -2.48 0.23
CA ASP A 133 10.89 -1.14 0.67
C ASP A 133 9.65 -0.44 1.26
N LEU A 134 8.51 -0.56 0.59
CA LEU A 134 7.24 -0.02 1.07
C LEU A 134 6.83 -0.61 2.42
N LEU A 135 6.90 -1.93 2.60
CA LEU A 135 6.54 -2.60 3.87
C LEU A 135 7.44 -2.13 5.01
N CYS A 136 8.76 -2.10 4.79
CA CYS A 136 9.72 -1.58 5.77
C CYS A 136 9.44 -0.10 6.07
N ASP A 137 9.11 0.71 5.07
CA ASP A 137 8.69 2.10 5.24
C ASP A 137 7.37 2.24 6.00
N ARG A 138 6.47 1.25 5.92
CA ARG A 138 5.27 1.19 6.77
C ARG A 138 5.57 0.63 8.17
N GLY A 139 6.83 0.36 8.48
CA GLY A 139 7.29 -0.04 9.80
C GLY A 139 7.16 -1.54 10.09
N PHE A 140 6.90 -2.38 9.09
CA PHE A 140 7.03 -3.83 9.30
C PHE A 140 8.48 -4.16 9.66
N ASP A 141 8.65 -5.03 10.64
CA ASP A 141 9.95 -5.66 10.91
C ASP A 141 10.40 -6.47 9.69
N GLU A 142 11.71 -6.54 9.43
CA GLU A 142 12.23 -7.16 8.22
C GLU A 142 11.86 -8.64 8.12
N GLU A 143 11.85 -9.38 9.23
CA GLU A 143 11.44 -10.79 9.23
C GLU A 143 9.96 -10.94 8.81
N VAL A 144 9.10 -10.06 9.33
CA VAL A 144 7.66 -10.03 9.01
C VAL A 144 7.46 -9.61 7.55
N ALA A 145 8.18 -8.61 7.06
CA ALA A 145 8.11 -8.14 5.68
C ALA A 145 8.54 -9.23 4.68
N VAL A 146 9.64 -9.95 4.97
CA VAL A 146 10.10 -11.08 4.16
C VAL A 146 9.05 -12.19 4.11
N LYS A 147 8.43 -12.51 5.25
CA LYS A 147 7.37 -13.52 5.32
C LYS A 147 6.14 -13.13 4.50
N ILE A 148 5.73 -11.86 4.54
CA ILE A 148 4.66 -11.32 3.69
C ILE A 148 5.02 -11.45 2.21
N LEU A 149 6.25 -11.10 1.83
CA LEU A 149 6.71 -11.19 0.44
C LEU A 149 6.75 -12.62 -0.09
N LYS A 150 7.19 -13.58 0.73
CA LYS A 150 7.15 -15.00 0.34
C LYS A 150 5.74 -15.47 -0.03
N GLU A 151 4.72 -14.92 0.62
CA GLU A 151 3.31 -15.22 0.31
C GLU A 151 2.73 -14.36 -0.82
N ALA A 152 3.28 -13.16 -1.04
CA ALA A 152 2.79 -12.19 -2.03
C ALA A 152 3.45 -12.35 -3.41
N THR A 153 4.66 -12.91 -3.47
CA THR A 153 5.42 -13.11 -4.71
C THR A 153 5.19 -14.50 -5.28
N GLY A 154 5.46 -14.66 -6.57
CA GLY A 154 5.61 -15.98 -7.17
C GLY A 154 6.81 -16.01 -8.11
N TYR A 155 7.33 -17.20 -8.34
CA TYR A 155 8.47 -17.39 -9.22
C TYR A 155 8.10 -17.09 -10.68
N ASP A 156 8.90 -16.25 -11.32
CA ASP A 156 8.94 -15.93 -12.74
C ASP A 156 10.09 -16.71 -13.38
N ILE A 157 9.73 -17.65 -14.25
CA ILE A 157 10.66 -18.57 -14.90
C ILE A 157 11.49 -17.85 -15.97
N GLU A 158 10.95 -16.82 -16.63
CA GLU A 158 11.63 -16.15 -17.74
C GLU A 158 12.82 -15.33 -17.25
N ASN A 159 12.66 -14.71 -16.08
CA ASN A 159 13.65 -13.82 -15.50
C ASN A 159 14.43 -14.45 -14.33
N ASP A 160 14.11 -15.69 -13.93
CA ASP A 160 14.71 -16.41 -12.79
C ASP A 160 14.67 -15.61 -11.47
N VAL A 161 13.51 -14.97 -11.21
CA VAL A 161 13.27 -14.14 -10.03
C VAL A 161 11.92 -14.42 -9.39
N PHE A 162 11.74 -14.01 -8.14
CA PHE A 162 10.44 -13.91 -7.48
C PHE A 162 9.91 -12.50 -7.61
N ASP A 163 8.76 -12.34 -8.27
CA ASP A 163 8.13 -11.03 -8.43
C ASP A 163 6.62 -11.07 -8.17
N LEU A 164 5.98 -9.90 -8.15
CA LEU A 164 4.52 -9.79 -8.00
C LEU A 164 3.82 -10.32 -9.25
N LYS A 165 2.75 -11.10 -9.05
CA LYS A 165 1.92 -11.66 -10.14
C LYS A 165 0.66 -10.87 -10.43
N ASP A 166 0.35 -9.87 -9.60
CA ASP A 166 -0.81 -8.99 -9.72
C ASP A 166 -0.51 -7.69 -8.95
N SER A 167 -1.44 -6.75 -8.97
CA SER A 167 -1.33 -5.48 -8.26
C SER A 167 -1.00 -5.65 -6.76
N PRO A 168 -0.21 -4.73 -6.17
CA PRO A 168 0.18 -4.77 -4.75
C PRO A 168 -0.97 -5.01 -3.78
N ASN A 169 -2.15 -4.43 -4.04
CA ASN A 169 -3.32 -4.60 -3.20
C ASN A 169 -3.79 -6.06 -3.13
N LYS A 170 -3.88 -6.74 -4.28
CA LYS A 170 -4.37 -8.12 -4.35
C LYS A 170 -3.36 -9.11 -3.79
N VAL A 171 -2.07 -8.94 -4.11
CA VAL A 171 -1.02 -9.84 -3.59
C VAL A 171 -0.89 -9.70 -2.07
N LEU A 172 -0.95 -8.49 -1.51
CA LEU A 172 -0.97 -8.28 -0.06
C LEU A 172 -2.24 -8.84 0.57
N SER A 173 -3.41 -8.61 -0.04
CA SER A 173 -4.67 -9.19 0.44
C SER A 173 -4.59 -10.71 0.48
N SER A 174 -4.01 -11.34 -0.55
CA SER A 174 -3.81 -12.79 -0.57
C SER A 174 -2.81 -13.24 0.50
N ALA A 175 -1.68 -12.55 0.65
CA ALA A 175 -0.68 -12.87 1.67
C ALA A 175 -1.26 -12.77 3.08
N PHE A 176 -1.92 -11.66 3.40
CA PHE A 176 -2.56 -11.44 4.70
C PHE A 176 -3.62 -12.48 5.01
N SER A 177 -4.41 -12.92 4.03
CA SER A 177 -5.43 -13.95 4.25
C SER A 177 -4.85 -15.31 4.69
N LYS A 178 -3.61 -15.60 4.32
CA LYS A 178 -2.90 -16.83 4.71
C LYS A 178 -2.18 -16.67 6.05
N LEU A 179 -1.69 -15.46 6.33
CA LEU A 179 -0.84 -15.17 7.48
C LEU A 179 -1.64 -14.86 8.75
N TYR A 180 -2.83 -14.28 8.62
CA TYR A 180 -3.62 -13.78 9.75
C TYR A 180 -5.06 -14.31 9.71
N GLY A 181 -5.61 -14.57 10.90
CA GLY A 181 -7.03 -14.84 11.06
C GLY A 181 -7.84 -13.54 11.00
N PHE A 182 -8.95 -13.55 10.26
CA PHE A 182 -9.91 -12.44 10.20
C PHE A 182 -11.30 -12.97 10.52
N LYS A 183 -12.05 -12.22 11.32
CA LYS A 183 -13.42 -12.58 11.70
C LYS A 183 -14.34 -11.38 11.62
N ASP A 184 -15.60 -11.69 11.32
CA ASP A 184 -16.68 -10.72 11.32
C ASP A 184 -17.59 -11.01 12.50
N LEU A 185 -17.79 -9.99 13.34
CA LEU A 185 -18.63 -10.11 14.52
C LEU A 185 -20.07 -10.51 14.15
N GLU A 186 -20.58 -10.03 13.02
CA GLU A 186 -21.96 -10.33 12.59
C GLU A 186 -22.16 -11.78 12.12
N GLN A 187 -21.06 -12.53 11.89
CA GLN A 187 -21.09 -13.92 11.44
C GLN A 187 -20.81 -14.92 12.57
N GLU A 188 -20.57 -14.43 13.79
CA GLU A 188 -20.29 -15.29 14.94
C GLU A 188 -21.61 -15.74 15.59
N GLU A 189 -21.79 -17.06 15.70
CA GLU A 189 -22.93 -17.70 16.36
C GLU A 189 -22.46 -18.55 17.57
N PRO A 190 -23.26 -18.67 18.64
CA PRO A 190 -24.47 -17.89 18.92
C PRO A 190 -24.12 -16.43 19.22
N GLN A 191 -25.13 -15.55 19.28
CA GLN A 191 -24.98 -14.16 19.74
C GLN A 191 -24.09 -14.04 20.97
N LYS A 192 -23.14 -13.09 20.90
CA LYS A 192 -22.08 -12.95 21.89
C LYS A 192 -22.24 -11.72 22.75
N VAL A 193 -21.78 -11.85 23.97
CA VAL A 193 -21.46 -10.74 24.86
C VAL A 193 -20.02 -10.31 24.56
N ILE A 194 -19.84 -9.14 23.96
CA ILE A 194 -18.55 -8.63 23.50
C ILE A 194 -17.94 -7.72 24.54
N ALA A 195 -16.78 -8.10 25.06
CA ALA A 195 -16.03 -7.30 26.02
C ALA A 195 -14.75 -6.76 25.37
N LEU A 196 -14.58 -5.44 25.31
CA LEU A 196 -13.30 -4.87 24.89
C LEU A 196 -12.37 -4.77 26.10
N VAL A 197 -11.22 -5.44 26.02
CA VAL A 197 -10.20 -5.48 27.08
C VAL A 197 -8.89 -4.86 26.58
N GLY A 198 -8.11 -4.25 27.47
CA GLY A 198 -6.86 -3.58 27.11
C GLY A 198 -6.61 -2.30 27.94
N PRO A 199 -5.43 -1.68 27.79
CA PRO A 199 -4.99 -0.60 28.66
C PRO A 199 -5.79 0.71 28.47
N THR A 200 -5.50 1.72 29.28
CA THR A 200 -6.08 3.06 29.13
C THR A 200 -5.69 3.70 27.81
N GLY A 201 -6.58 4.56 27.27
CA GLY A 201 -6.25 5.39 26.12
C GLY A 201 -6.31 4.73 24.74
N VAL A 202 -6.34 3.40 24.63
CA VAL A 202 -6.41 2.65 23.35
C VAL A 202 -7.76 2.72 22.62
N GLY A 203 -8.71 3.54 23.09
CA GLY A 203 -9.93 3.82 22.33
C GLY A 203 -11.12 2.86 22.51
N LYS A 204 -11.12 1.93 23.48
CA LYS A 204 -12.20 0.94 23.72
C LYS A 204 -13.62 1.51 23.66
N THR A 205 -13.95 2.49 24.50
CA THR A 205 -15.27 3.13 24.58
C THR A 205 -15.69 3.76 23.24
N THR A 206 -14.76 4.43 22.56
CA THR A 206 -15.03 5.04 21.24
C THR A 206 -15.22 3.96 20.17
N THR A 207 -14.47 2.87 20.24
CA THR A 207 -14.62 1.71 19.34
C THR A 207 -15.98 1.06 19.54
N ILE A 208 -16.45 0.87 20.78
CA ILE A 208 -17.82 0.39 21.06
C ILE A 208 -18.83 1.30 20.39
N ALA A 209 -18.74 2.62 20.59
CA ALA A 209 -19.65 3.57 19.96
C ALA A 209 -19.69 3.41 18.43
N LYS A 210 -18.54 3.20 17.77
CA LYS A 210 -18.46 2.99 16.32
C LYS A 210 -19.10 1.68 15.87
N ILE A 211 -18.76 0.56 16.52
CA ILE A 211 -19.32 -0.76 16.18
C ILE A 211 -20.83 -0.75 16.39
N VAL A 212 -21.29 -0.30 17.56
CA VAL A 212 -22.72 -0.23 17.90
C VAL A 212 -23.47 0.65 16.89
N SER A 213 -22.92 1.81 16.52
CA SER A 213 -23.54 2.66 15.50
C SER A 213 -23.66 1.95 14.16
N ASN A 214 -22.62 1.23 13.72
CA ASN A 214 -22.65 0.50 12.45
C ASN A 214 -23.71 -0.61 12.48
N LEU A 215 -23.75 -1.39 13.57
CA LEU A 215 -24.72 -2.46 13.76
C LEU A 215 -26.16 -1.94 13.73
N VAL A 216 -26.44 -0.83 14.41
CA VAL A 216 -27.79 -0.25 14.49
C VAL A 216 -28.18 0.45 13.18
N LEU A 217 -27.31 1.32 12.64
CA LEU A 217 -27.66 2.18 11.50
C LEU A 217 -27.59 1.45 10.16
N ASN A 218 -26.56 0.61 9.97
CA ASN A 218 -26.31 -0.03 8.69
C ASN A 218 -26.86 -1.46 8.66
N SER A 219 -26.63 -2.24 9.73
CA SER A 219 -27.04 -3.65 9.79
C SER A 219 -28.42 -3.87 10.44
N ARG A 220 -29.03 -2.81 11.00
CA ARG A 220 -30.34 -2.84 11.70
C ARG A 220 -30.44 -3.87 12.82
N LYS A 221 -29.32 -4.15 13.48
CA LYS A 221 -29.23 -5.09 14.60
C LYS A 221 -29.74 -4.45 15.88
N THR A 222 -30.40 -5.24 16.72
CA THR A 222 -30.69 -4.82 18.10
C THR A 222 -29.41 -4.88 18.94
N VAL A 223 -29.19 -3.92 19.82
CA VAL A 223 -27.95 -3.86 20.60
C VAL A 223 -28.26 -3.40 22.03
N GLY A 224 -27.57 -3.95 23.02
CA GLY A 224 -27.50 -3.43 24.38
C GLY A 224 -26.06 -3.11 24.77
N VAL A 225 -25.87 -2.19 25.71
CA VAL A 225 -24.54 -1.84 26.23
C VAL A 225 -24.54 -1.80 27.75
N ILE A 226 -23.58 -2.50 28.36
CA ILE A 226 -23.33 -2.48 29.79
C ILE A 226 -21.97 -1.85 30.04
N SER A 227 -21.90 -0.84 30.90
CA SER A 227 -20.64 -0.24 31.35
C SER A 227 -20.25 -0.76 32.72
N LEU A 228 -19.06 -1.34 32.80
CA LEU A 228 -18.35 -1.65 34.05
C LEU A 228 -17.40 -0.50 34.46
N ASP A 229 -17.27 0.56 33.63
CA ASP A 229 -16.52 1.77 33.97
C ASP A 229 -17.31 2.67 34.94
N THR A 230 -17.23 2.35 36.23
CA THR A 230 -17.89 3.10 37.30
C THR A 230 -16.93 3.99 38.10
N PHE A 231 -15.61 3.82 37.87
CA PHE A 231 -14.56 4.55 38.59
C PHE A 231 -14.17 5.86 37.90
N ARG A 232 -14.32 5.97 36.57
CA ARG A 232 -13.90 7.17 35.84
C ARG A 232 -15.01 8.21 35.79
N VAL A 233 -14.83 9.32 36.49
CA VAL A 233 -15.74 10.47 36.43
C VAL A 233 -15.95 10.90 34.97
N GLY A 234 -17.20 10.81 34.50
CA GLY A 234 -17.61 11.26 33.16
C GLY A 234 -17.31 10.32 31.98
N GLY A 235 -16.57 9.21 32.17
CA GLY A 235 -16.23 8.25 31.10
C GLY A 235 -17.48 7.60 30.51
N ALA A 236 -18.25 6.93 31.36
CA ALA A 236 -19.51 6.28 30.98
C ALA A 236 -20.57 7.28 30.48
N GLN A 237 -20.59 8.52 30.98
CA GLN A 237 -21.58 9.55 30.58
C GLN A 237 -21.48 9.93 29.11
N ARG A 238 -20.27 9.95 28.54
CA ARG A 238 -20.08 10.27 27.12
C ARG A 238 -20.65 9.17 26.22
N LEU A 239 -20.38 7.90 26.55
CA LEU A 239 -20.92 6.77 25.80
C LEU A 239 -22.45 6.70 25.95
N GLU A 240 -22.97 6.83 27.17
CA GLU A 240 -24.40 6.86 27.47
C GLU A 240 -25.15 7.95 26.67
N SER A 241 -24.61 9.17 26.63
CA SER A 241 -25.21 10.28 25.87
C SER A 241 -25.25 9.99 24.37
N PHE A 242 -24.20 9.36 23.85
CA PHE A 242 -24.12 8.99 22.44
C PHE A 242 -25.13 7.88 22.10
N LEU A 243 -25.19 6.82 22.92
CA LEU A 243 -26.10 5.69 22.73
C LEU A 243 -27.58 6.11 22.85
N LYS A 244 -27.87 7.09 23.71
CA LYS A 244 -29.21 7.68 23.83
C LYS A 244 -29.70 8.28 22.51
N VAL A 245 -28.82 8.90 21.72
CA VAL A 245 -29.17 9.44 20.39
C VAL A 245 -29.49 8.32 19.39
N LEU A 246 -28.87 7.15 19.56
CA LEU A 246 -29.12 5.95 18.75
C LEU A 246 -30.26 5.07 19.29
N GLU A 247 -30.93 5.50 20.36
CA GLU A 247 -31.96 4.73 21.07
C GLU A 247 -31.49 3.33 21.52
N VAL A 248 -30.17 3.19 21.76
CA VAL A 248 -29.58 1.95 22.26
C VAL A 248 -29.66 1.94 23.78
N PRO A 249 -30.28 0.91 24.40
CA PRO A 249 -30.37 0.84 25.84
C PRO A 249 -29.00 0.62 26.49
N PHE A 250 -28.80 1.32 27.60
CA PHE A 250 -27.53 1.37 28.33
C PHE A 250 -27.76 1.10 29.82
N ARG A 251 -26.88 0.30 30.43
CA ARG A 251 -26.87 0.01 31.87
C ARG A 251 -25.47 0.22 32.44
N LYS A 252 -25.40 0.71 33.68
CA LYS A 252 -24.17 0.72 34.48
C LYS A 252 -24.25 -0.46 35.44
N ALA A 253 -23.17 -1.21 35.57
CA ALA A 253 -23.07 -2.31 36.53
C ALA A 253 -21.73 -2.20 37.27
N ASP A 254 -21.81 -1.83 38.55
CA ASP A 254 -20.67 -1.75 39.47
C ASP A 254 -20.44 -3.04 40.27
N THR A 255 -21.42 -3.94 40.26
CA THR A 255 -21.41 -5.21 41.00
C THR A 255 -21.81 -6.36 40.10
N LYS A 256 -21.40 -7.57 40.49
CA LYS A 256 -21.79 -8.81 39.78
C LYS A 256 -23.31 -8.98 39.67
N LYS A 257 -24.05 -8.70 40.75
CA LYS A 257 -25.51 -8.75 40.75
C LYS A 257 -26.16 -7.72 39.80
N ALA A 258 -25.61 -6.50 39.74
CA ALA A 258 -26.08 -5.50 38.79
C ALA A 258 -25.79 -5.91 37.34
N PHE A 259 -24.64 -6.57 37.10
CA PHE A 259 -24.29 -7.13 35.80
C PHE A 259 -25.27 -8.23 35.38
N GLU A 260 -25.56 -9.20 36.26
CA GLU A 260 -26.56 -10.26 36.02
C GLU A 260 -27.94 -9.68 35.69
N THR A 261 -28.39 -8.68 36.46
CA THR A 261 -29.67 -7.99 36.19
C THR A 261 -29.67 -7.32 34.81
N ALA A 262 -28.55 -6.70 34.42
CA ALA A 262 -28.43 -6.07 33.11
C ALA A 262 -28.36 -7.08 31.95
N LEU A 263 -27.80 -8.28 32.19
CA LEU A 263 -27.85 -9.38 31.22
C LEU A 263 -29.30 -9.83 30.97
N GLU A 264 -30.11 -9.94 32.04
CA GLU A 264 -31.53 -10.30 31.94
C GLU A 264 -32.33 -9.23 31.19
N ASP A 265 -32.12 -7.94 31.50
CA ASP A 265 -32.74 -6.80 30.82
C ASP A 265 -32.48 -6.79 29.30
N PHE A 266 -31.36 -7.37 28.86
CA PHE A 266 -30.91 -7.37 27.46
C PHE A 266 -30.92 -8.75 26.81
N ALA A 267 -31.62 -9.72 27.40
CA ALA A 267 -31.72 -11.08 26.86
C ALA A 267 -32.39 -11.16 25.46
N ASP A 268 -33.15 -10.12 25.07
CA ASP A 268 -33.79 -10.00 23.77
C ASP A 268 -32.88 -9.39 22.68
N LYS A 269 -31.67 -8.95 23.02
CA LYS A 269 -30.75 -8.30 22.08
C LYS A 269 -29.85 -9.31 21.37
N GLU A 270 -29.98 -9.36 20.04
CA GLU A 270 -28.87 -8.91 19.18
C GLU A 270 -27.41 -9.12 19.64
N PHE A 271 -26.83 -8.00 20.03
CA PHE A 271 -25.46 -7.92 20.48
C PHE A 271 -25.43 -7.22 21.83
N LEU A 272 -24.57 -7.68 22.72
CA LEU A 272 -24.38 -7.05 24.02
C LEU A 272 -22.91 -6.62 24.18
N PHE A 273 -22.66 -5.32 24.28
CA PHE A 273 -21.31 -4.80 24.48
C PHE A 273 -21.04 -4.48 25.94
N ILE A 274 -19.85 -4.83 26.40
CA ILE A 274 -19.33 -4.49 27.72
C ILE A 274 -18.23 -3.44 27.57
N ASP A 275 -18.50 -2.22 28.04
CA ASP A 275 -17.49 -1.16 28.16
C ASP A 275 -16.75 -1.33 29.49
N ILE A 276 -15.47 -1.71 29.38
CA ILE A 276 -14.59 -1.91 30.51
C ILE A 276 -13.63 -0.72 30.57
N ALA A 277 -13.53 -0.08 31.73
CA ALA A 277 -12.56 0.98 31.96
C ALA A 277 -11.16 0.53 31.55
N GLY A 278 -10.35 1.42 30.98
CA GLY A 278 -8.93 1.12 30.87
C GLY A 278 -8.32 0.96 32.24
N ARG A 279 -7.65 -0.17 32.46
CA ARG A 279 -6.87 -0.44 33.67
C ARG A 279 -5.41 -0.65 33.30
N SER A 280 -4.52 -0.39 34.24
CA SER A 280 -3.11 -0.76 34.09
C SER A 280 -3.00 -2.27 33.90
N VAL A 281 -2.16 -2.75 32.99
CA VAL A 281 -1.95 -4.21 32.84
C VAL A 281 -1.27 -4.85 34.04
N TYR A 282 -0.54 -4.05 34.83
CA TYR A 282 0.10 -4.47 36.06
C TYR A 282 -0.85 -4.57 37.26
N ASP A 283 -2.09 -4.09 37.13
CA ASP A 283 -3.09 -4.16 38.19
C ASP A 283 -3.87 -5.48 38.11
N GLU A 284 -3.20 -6.58 38.45
CA GLU A 284 -3.74 -7.94 38.37
C GLU A 284 -5.04 -8.12 39.15
N LEU A 285 -5.15 -7.51 40.34
CA LEU A 285 -6.33 -7.63 41.19
C LEU A 285 -7.55 -7.07 40.47
N SER A 286 -7.38 -5.91 39.85
CA SER A 286 -8.46 -5.25 39.15
C SER A 286 -8.88 -6.03 37.88
N TRP A 287 -7.96 -6.69 37.18
CA TRP A 287 -8.32 -7.59 36.07
C TRP A 287 -9.03 -8.85 36.55
N LYS A 288 -8.58 -9.45 37.66
CA LYS A 288 -9.25 -10.60 38.30
C LYS A 288 -10.69 -10.26 38.67
N GLU A 289 -10.94 -9.08 39.23
CA GLU A 289 -12.29 -8.60 39.54
C GLU A 289 -13.18 -8.49 38.30
N ILE A 290 -12.67 -7.88 37.22
CA ILE A 290 -13.42 -7.76 35.95
C ILE A 290 -13.78 -9.14 35.42
N PHE A 291 -12.81 -10.05 35.30
CA PHE A 291 -13.07 -11.37 34.75
C PHE A 291 -13.91 -12.25 35.68
N ASN A 292 -13.90 -12.01 37.00
CA ASN A 292 -14.83 -12.65 37.94
C ASN A 292 -16.28 -12.13 37.82
N ILE A 293 -16.49 -10.90 37.34
CA ILE A 293 -17.84 -10.43 36.96
C ILE A 293 -18.29 -11.14 35.68
N LEU A 294 -17.37 -11.37 34.73
CA LEU A 294 -17.68 -12.01 33.45
C LEU A 294 -17.77 -13.54 33.50
N SER A 295 -17.29 -14.18 34.57
CA SER A 295 -17.08 -15.63 34.65
C SER A 295 -18.36 -16.47 34.59
N ASP A 296 -19.51 -15.87 34.87
CA ASP A 296 -20.80 -16.57 34.94
C ASP A 296 -21.47 -16.69 33.57
N LEU A 297 -20.92 -15.99 32.57
CA LEU A 297 -21.31 -16.20 31.19
C LEU A 297 -20.70 -17.51 30.68
N PRO A 298 -21.49 -18.36 29.97
CA PRO A 298 -20.94 -19.50 29.27
C PRO A 298 -19.81 -19.04 28.35
N GLU A 299 -18.69 -19.78 28.35
CA GLU A 299 -17.49 -19.38 27.64
C GLU A 299 -17.79 -19.12 26.17
N GLU A 300 -18.61 -19.96 25.52
CA GLU A 300 -19.00 -19.83 24.12
C GLU A 300 -19.73 -18.52 23.79
N LYS A 301 -20.41 -17.91 24.76
CA LYS A 301 -21.15 -16.64 24.60
C LYS A 301 -20.27 -15.41 24.84
N LEU A 302 -19.22 -15.51 25.65
CA LEU A 302 -18.34 -14.39 25.93
C LEU A 302 -17.28 -14.24 24.83
N LEU A 303 -17.12 -13.02 24.31
CA LEU A 303 -16.10 -12.66 23.32
C LEU A 303 -15.22 -11.50 23.83
N PRO A 304 -14.17 -11.80 24.61
CA PRO A 304 -13.19 -10.80 25.01
C PRO A 304 -12.26 -10.48 23.84
N LEU A 305 -12.28 -9.22 23.39
CA LEU A 305 -11.45 -8.71 22.30
C LEU A 305 -10.36 -7.79 22.87
N LEU A 306 -9.11 -8.23 22.74
CA LEU A 306 -7.96 -7.42 23.11
C LEU A 306 -7.86 -6.23 22.15
N THR A 307 -7.98 -5.03 22.71
CA THR A 307 -7.94 -3.77 22.00
C THR A 307 -6.61 -3.08 22.28
N VAL A 308 -5.82 -2.90 21.24
CA VAL A 308 -4.53 -2.19 21.25
C VAL A 308 -4.52 -1.18 20.11
N SER A 309 -3.51 -0.31 20.03
CA SER A 309 -3.43 0.72 18.99
C SER A 309 -2.22 0.56 18.09
N PHE A 310 -2.37 0.89 16.81
CA PHE A 310 -1.33 0.78 15.78
C PHE A 310 -0.04 1.54 16.13
N ASN A 311 -0.12 2.58 16.95
CA ASN A 311 1.02 3.39 17.40
C ASN A 311 1.72 2.86 18.66
N MET A 312 1.32 1.72 19.20
CA MET A 312 2.00 1.09 20.34
C MET A 312 3.27 0.37 19.89
N HIS A 313 4.29 0.37 20.76
CA HIS A 313 5.47 -0.44 20.55
C HIS A 313 5.12 -1.94 20.61
N PRO A 314 5.65 -2.79 19.71
CA PRO A 314 5.32 -4.22 19.67
C PRO A 314 5.56 -4.95 21.00
N ASP A 315 6.68 -4.66 21.67
CA ASP A 315 7.00 -5.29 22.97
C ASP A 315 5.97 -4.94 24.05
N ALA A 316 5.46 -3.71 24.08
CA ALA A 316 4.43 -3.33 25.03
C ALA A 316 3.11 -4.06 24.73
N VAL A 317 2.79 -4.25 23.45
CA VAL A 317 1.60 -5.00 23.02
C VAL A 317 1.72 -6.49 23.41
N LEU A 318 2.91 -7.08 23.27
CA LEU A 318 3.19 -8.44 23.75
C LEU A 318 3.11 -8.54 25.26
N GLU A 319 3.67 -7.59 26.00
CA GLU A 319 3.58 -7.56 27.46
C GLU A 319 2.12 -7.51 27.94
N ILE A 320 1.28 -6.69 27.31
CA ILE A 320 -0.16 -6.63 27.60
C ILE A 320 -0.81 -8.00 27.37
N TYR A 321 -0.52 -8.63 26.23
CA TYR A 321 -1.05 -9.95 25.91
C TYR A 321 -0.59 -10.99 26.93
N GLU A 322 0.68 -10.99 27.32
CA GLU A 322 1.23 -11.92 28.31
C GLU A 322 0.59 -11.80 29.70
N HIS A 323 0.22 -10.59 30.13
CA HIS A 323 -0.51 -10.38 31.38
C HIS A 323 -1.97 -10.84 31.29
N LEU A 324 -2.56 -10.80 30.09
CA LEU A 324 -3.98 -11.09 29.87
C LEU A 324 -4.25 -12.48 29.29
N LYS A 325 -3.22 -13.23 28.84
CA LYS A 325 -3.38 -14.54 28.20
C LYS A 325 -3.95 -15.63 29.11
N GLY A 326 -3.92 -15.42 30.43
CA GLY A 326 -4.59 -16.29 31.40
C GLY A 326 -6.11 -16.19 31.36
N TYR A 327 -6.65 -15.19 30.64
CA TYR A 327 -8.07 -15.00 30.39
C TYR A 327 -8.44 -15.44 28.96
N PRO A 328 -9.71 -15.78 28.67
CA PRO A 328 -10.12 -16.32 27.39
C PRO A 328 -10.23 -15.24 26.31
N LEU A 329 -9.10 -14.63 25.93
CA LEU A 329 -9.02 -13.69 24.81
C LEU A 329 -9.34 -14.42 23.50
N LYS A 330 -10.22 -13.84 22.68
CA LYS A 330 -10.73 -14.49 21.46
C LYS A 330 -10.51 -13.71 20.17
N GLY A 331 -9.91 -12.53 20.25
CA GLY A 331 -9.60 -11.74 19.08
C GLY A 331 -8.96 -10.40 19.40
N LEU A 332 -8.64 -9.68 18.33
CA LEU A 332 -7.94 -8.40 18.35
C LEU A 332 -8.75 -7.31 17.66
N ILE A 333 -8.68 -6.11 18.22
CA ILE A 333 -9.06 -4.86 17.56
C ILE A 333 -7.85 -3.93 17.57
N LEU A 334 -7.45 -3.45 16.38
CA LEU A 334 -6.34 -2.50 16.25
C LEU A 334 -6.90 -1.09 15.98
N THR A 335 -6.62 -0.18 16.90
CA THR A 335 -7.19 1.18 16.86
C THR A 335 -6.17 2.23 16.44
N LYS A 336 -6.64 3.46 16.18
CA LYS A 336 -5.80 4.64 15.92
C LYS A 336 -4.80 4.47 14.77
N ALA A 337 -5.21 3.85 13.66
CA ALA A 337 -4.39 3.76 12.45
C ALA A 337 -4.08 5.15 11.85
N ASP A 338 -4.88 6.16 12.19
CA ASP A 338 -4.69 7.58 11.84
C ASP A 338 -3.62 8.29 12.69
N GLU A 339 -3.13 7.68 13.77
CA GLU A 339 -2.11 8.28 14.65
C GLU A 339 -0.67 7.84 14.31
N THR A 340 -0.48 7.04 13.26
CA THR A 340 0.85 6.58 12.83
C THR A 340 0.91 6.28 11.33
N SER A 341 2.02 6.65 10.70
CA SER A 341 2.39 6.19 9.35
C SER A 341 3.02 4.79 9.36
N LYS A 342 3.54 4.36 10.52
CA LYS A 342 4.23 3.07 10.74
C LYS A 342 3.27 1.96 11.19
N ARG A 343 2.19 1.75 10.43
CA ARG A 343 1.10 0.80 10.77
C ARG A 343 1.53 -0.67 10.79
N GLY A 344 2.65 -1.00 10.15
CA GLY A 344 3.21 -2.35 10.10
C GLY A 344 3.89 -2.79 11.40
N ALA A 345 4.34 -1.86 12.24
CA ALA A 345 5.17 -2.19 13.41
C ALA A 345 4.48 -3.16 14.36
N ILE A 346 3.19 -2.96 14.60
CA ILE A 346 2.40 -3.82 15.51
C ILE A 346 2.34 -5.29 15.06
N PHE A 347 2.59 -5.61 13.79
CA PHE A 347 2.47 -6.97 13.28
C PHE A 347 3.56 -7.91 13.81
N THR A 348 4.70 -7.40 14.27
CA THR A 348 5.68 -8.19 15.03
C THR A 348 5.08 -8.77 16.32
N ALA A 349 4.12 -8.05 16.93
CA ALA A 349 3.38 -8.53 18.08
C ALA A 349 2.20 -9.41 17.67
N VAL A 350 1.43 -8.99 16.66
CA VAL A 350 0.26 -9.75 16.16
C VAL A 350 0.66 -11.16 15.72
N GLU A 351 1.81 -11.35 15.05
CA GLU A 351 2.26 -12.68 14.62
C GLU A 351 2.52 -13.66 15.76
N LYS A 352 2.77 -13.16 16.97
CA LYS A 352 3.00 -13.98 18.16
C LYS A 352 1.70 -14.20 18.96
N MET A 353 0.61 -13.53 18.57
CA MET A 353 -0.71 -13.69 19.14
C MET A 353 -1.53 -14.60 18.24
N ASP A 354 -1.99 -15.73 18.76
CA ASP A 354 -2.91 -16.62 18.02
C ASP A 354 -4.35 -16.10 18.15
N LEU A 355 -4.57 -14.83 17.74
CA LEU A 355 -5.84 -14.13 17.88
C LEU A 355 -6.29 -13.54 16.53
N PRO A 356 -7.53 -13.82 16.08
CA PRO A 356 -8.05 -13.26 14.86
C PRO A 356 -8.39 -11.77 15.00
N LEU A 357 -8.23 -11.01 13.91
CA LEU A 357 -8.53 -9.59 13.81
C LEU A 357 -10.02 -9.39 13.49
N TYR A 358 -10.68 -8.50 14.24
CA TYR A 358 -12.10 -8.17 14.05
C TYR A 358 -12.31 -6.79 13.41
N TYR A 359 -11.62 -5.76 13.91
CA TYR A 359 -11.79 -4.39 13.41
C TYR A 359 -10.49 -3.60 13.39
N PHE A 360 -10.45 -2.62 12.50
CA PHE A 360 -9.47 -1.53 12.49
C PHE A 360 -10.18 -0.19 12.67
N THR A 361 -9.57 0.77 13.37
CA THR A 361 -10.08 2.15 13.38
C THR A 361 -9.06 3.11 12.78
N ASN A 362 -9.51 4.03 11.92
CA ASN A 362 -8.67 4.92 11.12
C ASN A 362 -9.13 6.40 11.19
N GLY A 363 -9.44 6.89 12.38
CA GLY A 363 -9.93 8.25 12.58
C GLY A 363 -10.84 8.40 13.79
N GLN A 364 -11.26 9.63 14.06
CA GLN A 364 -12.05 9.96 15.25
C GLN A 364 -13.57 10.02 15.01
N LYS A 365 -14.04 10.10 13.76
CA LYS A 365 -15.47 10.27 13.47
C LYS A 365 -16.24 8.99 13.76
N VAL A 366 -17.35 9.13 14.47
CA VAL A 366 -18.34 8.08 14.72
C VAL A 366 -19.57 8.39 13.85
N PRO A 367 -20.08 7.43 13.06
CA PRO A 367 -19.68 6.02 12.97
C PRO A 367 -18.53 5.72 11.98
N HIS A 368 -18.14 6.68 11.14
CA HIS A 368 -17.47 6.39 9.87
C HIS A 368 -16.04 5.84 9.95
N ASN A 369 -15.26 6.14 11.00
CA ASN A 369 -13.86 5.72 11.06
C ASN A 369 -13.66 4.37 11.76
N ILE A 370 -14.25 3.33 11.17
CA ILE A 370 -14.07 1.92 11.53
C ILE A 370 -14.14 1.07 10.27
N LEU A 371 -13.29 0.05 10.19
CA LEU A 371 -13.23 -0.92 9.11
C LEU A 371 -13.36 -2.32 9.70
N LEU A 372 -14.20 -3.16 9.10
CA LEU A 372 -14.15 -4.59 9.33
C LEU A 372 -12.73 -5.08 8.97
N ALA A 373 -12.10 -5.86 9.86
CA ALA A 373 -10.80 -6.42 9.58
C ALA A 373 -10.94 -7.49 8.50
N THR A 374 -10.50 -7.15 7.30
CA THR A 374 -10.40 -8.07 6.17
C THR A 374 -9.02 -7.97 5.56
N PRO A 375 -8.54 -9.01 4.86
CA PRO A 375 -7.24 -8.94 4.19
C PRO A 375 -7.15 -7.76 3.21
N SER A 376 -8.24 -7.45 2.49
CA SER A 376 -8.30 -6.32 1.55
C SER A 376 -8.27 -4.97 2.26
N ASN A 377 -8.99 -4.81 3.38
CA ASN A 377 -8.96 -3.57 4.15
C ASN A 377 -7.58 -3.35 4.79
N LEU A 378 -6.92 -4.41 5.27
CA LEU A 378 -5.56 -4.31 5.77
C LEU A 378 -4.59 -3.91 4.65
N ALA A 379 -4.66 -4.56 3.48
CA ALA A 379 -3.85 -4.20 2.32
C ALA A 379 -4.04 -2.73 1.92
N LYS A 380 -5.27 -2.23 1.87
CA LYS A 380 -5.54 -0.80 1.61
C LYS A 380 -4.92 0.08 2.68
N LEU A 381 -5.14 -0.23 3.97
CA LEU A 381 -4.62 0.56 5.09
C LEU A 381 -3.09 0.64 5.10
N ILE A 382 -2.40 -0.43 4.68
CA ILE A 382 -0.94 -0.44 4.53
C ILE A 382 -0.47 0.29 3.27
N LEU A 383 -1.22 0.26 2.18
CA LEU A 383 -0.84 0.91 0.92
C LEU A 383 -1.21 2.41 0.86
N GLU A 384 -2.17 2.87 1.65
CA GLU A 384 -2.62 4.27 1.71
C GLU A 384 -1.44 5.22 1.94
N THR A 385 -1.15 6.09 0.98
CA THR A 385 -0.21 7.21 1.18
C THR A 385 -0.93 8.36 1.86
N GLU A 386 -0.25 9.05 2.78
CA GLU A 386 -0.78 10.24 3.47
C GLU A 386 -1.12 11.40 2.54
#